data_AF-A0AA38NZS1-F1
#
_entry.id   AF-A0AA38NZS1-F1
#
_cell.length_a   1.000
_cell.length_b   1.000
_cell.length_c   1.000
_cell.angle_alpha   90.00
_cell.angle_beta   90.00
_cell.angle_gamma   90.00
#
_symmetry.space_group_name_H-M   'P 1'
#
loop_
_entity.id
_entity.type
_entity.pdbx_description
1 polymer ?
#
loop_
_entity_poly.entity_id
_entity_poly.type
_entity_poly.pdbx_seq_one_letter_code
_entity_poly.pdbx_strand_id
1 'polypeptide(L)'
;MASDSDSDSGEYHGLQILTTCIELIGVSLLSFCLARRVPTGWRQWKHLTWGRTCVLLVLLDSWIFVFFSGILTAGIGISWSHTTCTLAIYSCISFYAVSKILIYAFLSEKVYIVWTGGNQASRHKTKVYRLCAFVLLGYFAIGILMVLGNAHTIRADGVCVIGLKAFATIPLIAYDLSLNIFLTAMFMCPLWILHPISPRLRSVAKRTL
;
A
#
# COMPACT_ATOMS: atom_id res chain seq x y z
N MET A 1 -16.12 22.58 39.02
CA MET A 1 -14.90 22.43 38.21
C MET A 1 -14.23 21.06 38.41
N ALA A 2 -15.00 20.03 38.82
CA ALA A 2 -14.50 18.66 39.08
C ALA A 2 -15.36 17.59 38.37
N SER A 3 -16.12 17.99 37.34
CA SER A 3 -17.03 17.10 36.60
C SER A 3 -16.64 16.91 35.12
N ASP A 4 -15.59 17.60 34.64
CA ASP A 4 -15.08 17.41 33.26
C ASP A 4 -13.99 16.33 33.16
N SER A 5 -13.30 16.02 34.27
CA SER A 5 -12.19 15.05 34.26
C SER A 5 -12.65 13.58 34.20
N ASP A 6 -13.93 13.31 34.47
CA ASP A 6 -14.47 11.94 34.55
C ASP A 6 -15.23 11.51 33.27
N SER A 7 -15.65 12.47 32.44
CA SER A 7 -16.18 12.16 31.09
C SER A 7 -15.05 11.89 30.09
N ASP A 8 -13.95 12.64 30.19
CA ASP A 8 -12.80 12.52 29.28
C ASP A 8 -12.11 11.15 29.43
N SER A 9 -11.93 10.66 30.67
CA SER A 9 -11.29 9.36 30.96
C SER A 9 -12.11 8.17 30.45
N GLY A 10 -13.45 8.23 30.52
CA GLY A 10 -14.35 7.20 29.99
C GLY A 10 -14.35 7.13 28.46
N GLU A 11 -14.26 8.29 27.79
CA GLU A 11 -14.21 8.36 26.33
C GLU A 11 -12.92 7.75 25.76
N TYR A 12 -11.75 8.02 26.38
CA TYR A 12 -10.48 7.43 25.92
C TYR A 12 -10.43 5.91 26.08
N HIS A 13 -11.00 5.37 27.17
CA HIS A 13 -11.09 3.91 27.35
C HIS A 13 -11.97 3.26 26.29
N GLY A 14 -13.12 3.88 25.97
CA GLY A 14 -13.97 3.42 24.87
C GLY A 14 -13.24 3.42 23.53
N LEU A 15 -12.52 4.50 23.22
CA LEU A 15 -11.73 4.64 22.00
C LEU A 15 -10.63 3.57 21.90
N GLN A 16 -9.91 3.31 23.00
CA GLN A 16 -8.83 2.32 23.04
C GLN A 16 -9.34 0.89 22.81
N ILE A 17 -10.49 0.55 23.42
CA ILE A 17 -11.16 -0.75 23.18
C ILE A 17 -11.58 -0.87 21.72
N LEU A 18 -12.19 0.18 21.14
CA LEU A 18 -12.59 0.19 19.73
C LEU A 18 -11.40 0.01 18.80
N THR A 19 -10.30 0.75 19.02
CA THR A 19 -9.06 0.61 18.24
C THR A 19 -8.51 -0.82 18.33
N THR A 20 -8.46 -1.39 19.53
CA THR A 20 -7.98 -2.77 19.74
C THR A 20 -8.86 -3.78 19.01
N CYS A 21 -10.19 -3.63 19.08
CA CYS A 21 -11.13 -4.47 18.33
C CYS A 21 -10.92 -4.38 16.81
N ILE A 22 -10.71 -3.17 16.29
CA ILE A 22 -10.46 -2.94 14.86
C ILE A 22 -9.15 -3.61 14.44
N GLU A 23 -8.08 -3.48 15.23
CA GLU A 23 -6.79 -4.12 14.96
C GLU A 23 -6.90 -5.65 14.95
N LEU A 24 -7.57 -6.24 15.95
CA LEU A 24 -7.78 -7.69 16.03
C LEU A 24 -8.61 -8.24 14.87
N ILE A 25 -9.68 -7.55 14.49
CA ILE A 25 -10.50 -7.91 13.33
C ILE A 25 -9.67 -7.77 12.04
N GLY A 26 -8.89 -6.68 11.91
CA GLY A 26 -8.01 -6.43 10.78
C GLY A 26 -6.97 -7.54 10.59
N VAL A 27 -6.26 -7.90 11.65
CA VAL A 27 -5.27 -9.00 11.65
C VAL A 27 -5.92 -10.32 11.28
N SER A 28 -7.12 -10.61 11.81
CA SER A 28 -7.87 -11.84 11.51
C SER A 28 -8.29 -11.93 10.04
N LEU A 29 -8.84 -10.84 9.49
CA LEU A 29 -9.26 -10.76 8.09
C LEU A 29 -8.06 -10.87 7.14
N LEU A 30 -6.95 -10.19 7.44
CA LEU A 30 -5.73 -10.23 6.65
C LEU A 30 -5.09 -11.62 6.68
N SER A 31 -5.02 -12.25 7.87
CA SER A 31 -4.53 -13.62 8.02
C SER A 31 -5.37 -14.61 7.21
N PHE A 32 -6.70 -14.48 7.27
CA PHE A 32 -7.61 -15.31 6.47
C PHE A 32 -7.44 -15.09 4.96
N CYS A 33 -7.31 -13.83 4.52
CA CYS A 33 -7.04 -13.50 3.12
C CYS A 33 -5.71 -14.09 2.65
N LEU A 34 -4.69 -14.03 3.50
CA LEU A 34 -3.37 -14.56 3.22
C LEU A 34 -3.40 -16.09 3.13
N ALA A 35 -4.00 -16.78 4.12
CA ALA A 35 -4.17 -18.23 4.09
C ALA A 35 -4.91 -18.74 2.85
N ARG A 36 -5.93 -18.00 2.38
CA ARG A 36 -6.67 -18.34 1.16
C ARG A 36 -5.89 -18.09 -0.13
N ARG A 37 -4.94 -17.15 -0.13
CA ARG A 37 -4.19 -16.79 -1.35
C ARG A 37 -2.81 -17.44 -1.42
N VAL A 38 -2.26 -17.90 -0.31
CA VAL A 38 -0.98 -18.60 -0.26
C VAL A 38 -1.12 -19.96 -0.94
N PRO A 39 -0.24 -20.30 -1.91
CA PRO A 39 -0.23 -21.62 -2.53
C PRO A 39 0.19 -22.68 -1.51
N THR A 40 -0.55 -23.79 -1.46
CA THR A 40 -0.30 -24.90 -0.53
C THR A 40 0.88 -25.78 -0.93
N GLY A 41 1.29 -25.79 -2.22
CA GLY A 41 2.40 -26.60 -2.71
C GLY A 41 3.68 -25.80 -3.00
N TRP A 42 4.84 -26.31 -2.56
CA TRP A 42 6.18 -25.75 -2.85
C TRP A 42 6.49 -25.61 -4.35
N ARG A 43 6.01 -26.55 -5.18
CA ARG A 43 6.17 -26.45 -6.64
C ARG A 43 5.36 -25.30 -7.24
N GLN A 44 4.19 -24.98 -6.68
CA GLN A 44 3.35 -23.88 -7.17
C GLN A 44 3.97 -22.52 -6.83
N TRP A 45 4.68 -22.39 -5.70
CA TRP A 45 5.45 -21.18 -5.37
C TRP A 45 6.47 -20.81 -6.43
N LYS A 46 7.17 -21.78 -7.02
CA LYS A 46 8.16 -21.53 -8.09
C LYS A 46 7.54 -21.05 -9.40
N HIS A 47 6.27 -21.37 -9.64
CA HIS A 47 5.53 -20.97 -10.85
C HIS A 47 4.60 -19.78 -10.62
N LEU A 48 4.71 -19.07 -9.50
CA LEU A 48 3.86 -17.92 -9.24
C LEU A 48 4.16 -16.78 -10.21
N THR A 49 3.09 -16.21 -10.77
CA THR A 49 3.19 -15.00 -11.59
C THR A 49 3.64 -13.84 -10.72
N TRP A 50 4.44 -12.93 -11.27
CA TRP A 50 4.96 -11.77 -10.56
C TRP A 50 3.84 -10.97 -9.87
N GLY A 51 2.72 -10.78 -10.57
CA GLY A 51 1.57 -10.09 -10.01
C GLY A 51 0.92 -10.80 -8.81
N ARG A 52 0.90 -12.15 -8.77
CA ARG A 52 0.41 -12.88 -7.57
C ARG A 52 1.35 -12.70 -6.40
N THR A 53 2.67 -12.72 -6.64
CA THR A 53 3.68 -12.47 -5.61
C THR A 53 3.53 -11.07 -5.02
N CYS A 54 3.39 -10.02 -5.84
CA CYS A 54 3.18 -8.65 -5.34
C CYS A 54 1.94 -8.54 -4.45
N VAL A 55 0.81 -9.16 -4.83
CA VAL A 55 -0.41 -9.13 -4.02
C VAL A 55 -0.23 -9.84 -2.68
N LEU A 56 0.45 -10.98 -2.66
CA LEU A 56 0.78 -11.69 -1.42
C LEU A 56 1.68 -10.86 -0.50
N LEU A 57 2.69 -10.18 -1.08
CA LEU A 57 3.57 -9.30 -0.32
C LEU A 57 2.83 -8.10 0.27
N VAL A 58 1.91 -7.47 -0.47
CA VAL A 58 1.08 -6.37 0.07
C VAL A 58 0.18 -6.86 1.21
N LEU A 59 -0.43 -8.04 1.07
CA LEU A 59 -1.25 -8.63 2.14
C LEU A 59 -0.43 -8.93 3.39
N LEU A 60 0.79 -9.45 3.21
CA LEU A 60 1.71 -9.72 4.31
C LEU A 60 2.19 -8.41 4.96
N ASP A 61 2.56 -7.42 4.17
CA ASP A 61 3.00 -6.10 4.63
C ASP A 61 1.93 -5.42 5.48
N SER A 62 0.68 -5.38 4.99
CA SER A 62 -0.47 -4.88 5.75
C SER A 62 -0.71 -5.65 7.04
N TRP A 63 -0.55 -6.98 7.02
CA TRP A 63 -0.72 -7.81 8.23
C TRP A 63 0.34 -7.48 9.28
N ILE A 64 1.61 -7.38 8.87
CA ILE A 64 2.72 -6.99 9.75
C ILE A 64 2.48 -5.58 10.30
N PHE A 65 2.03 -4.63 9.46
CA PHE A 65 1.75 -3.27 9.88
C PHE A 65 0.66 -3.20 10.96
N VAL A 66 -0.50 -3.83 10.76
CA VAL A 66 -1.59 -3.79 11.75
C VAL A 66 -1.18 -4.51 13.03
N PHE A 67 -0.48 -5.64 12.92
CA PHE A 67 0.04 -6.35 14.09
C PHE A 67 1.04 -5.51 14.89
N PHE A 68 1.98 -4.86 14.19
CA PHE A 68 2.97 -3.97 14.80
C PHE A 68 2.33 -2.74 15.44
N SER A 69 1.35 -2.12 14.76
CA SER A 69 0.55 -1.01 15.29
C SER A 69 -0.16 -1.40 16.58
N GLY A 70 -0.80 -2.58 16.60
CA GLY A 70 -1.49 -3.05 17.81
C GLY A 70 -0.56 -3.34 18.97
N ILE A 71 0.64 -3.88 18.72
CA ILE A 71 1.66 -4.01 19.78
C ILE A 71 2.06 -2.65 20.33
N LEU A 72 2.17 -1.63 19.47
CA LEU A 72 2.58 -0.30 19.88
C LEU A 72 1.50 0.42 20.69
N THR A 73 0.24 0.28 20.28
CA THR A 73 -0.92 0.92 20.91
C THR A 73 -1.36 0.19 22.18
N ALA A 74 -1.52 -1.13 22.14
CA ALA A 74 -2.06 -1.93 23.24
C ALA A 74 -0.97 -2.53 24.16
N GLY A 75 0.24 -2.78 23.65
CA GLY A 75 1.30 -3.45 24.41
C GLY A 75 2.21 -2.47 25.15
N ILE A 76 2.85 -1.56 24.42
CA ILE A 76 3.90 -0.67 24.97
C ILE A 76 3.32 0.67 25.46
N GLY A 77 2.22 1.13 24.84
CA GLY A 77 1.65 2.45 25.07
C GLY A 77 2.52 3.54 24.45
N ILE A 78 1.94 4.34 23.55
CA ILE A 78 2.64 5.40 22.82
C ILE A 78 3.09 6.57 23.74
N SER A 79 2.72 6.52 25.01
CA SER A 79 2.97 7.55 26.03
C SER A 79 4.28 7.40 26.82
N TRP A 80 4.96 6.24 26.76
CA TRP A 80 6.05 5.94 27.70
C TRP A 80 7.45 6.37 27.24
N SER A 81 7.67 6.63 25.94
CA SER A 81 8.98 7.11 25.47
C SER A 81 8.97 7.82 24.12
N HIS A 82 9.87 8.79 23.97
CA HIS A 82 10.17 9.45 22.68
C HIS A 82 10.57 8.43 21.60
N THR A 83 11.25 7.35 22.00
CA THR A 83 11.69 6.26 21.12
C THR A 83 10.51 5.50 20.53
N THR A 84 9.49 5.16 21.32
CA THR A 84 8.27 4.48 20.86
C THR A 84 7.51 5.33 19.84
N CYS A 85 7.37 6.63 20.14
CA CYS A 85 6.72 7.62 19.26
C CYS A 85 7.48 7.77 17.92
N THR A 86 8.81 7.80 17.98
CA THR A 86 9.67 7.87 16.80
C THR A 86 9.58 6.59 15.97
N LEU A 87 9.63 5.43 16.62
CA LEU A 87 9.48 4.13 15.95
C LEU A 87 8.12 3.98 15.26
N ALA A 88 7.05 4.50 15.88
CA ALA A 88 5.70 4.53 15.32
C ALA A 88 5.64 5.27 13.97
N ILE A 89 6.20 6.48 13.91
CA ILE A 89 6.16 7.26 12.67
C ILE A 89 7.04 6.64 11.59
N TYR A 90 8.23 6.14 11.95
CA TYR A 90 9.13 5.50 10.98
C TYR A 90 8.56 4.19 10.44
N SER A 91 7.93 3.37 11.28
CA SER A 91 7.28 2.14 10.82
C SER A 91 6.13 2.49 9.87
N CYS A 92 5.28 3.46 10.23
CA CYS A 92 4.18 3.91 9.38
C CYS A 92 4.66 4.37 7.99
N ILE A 93 5.68 5.24 7.94
CA ILE A 93 6.28 5.70 6.67
C ILE A 93 6.83 4.52 5.87
N SER A 94 7.53 3.60 6.53
CA SER A 94 8.17 2.45 5.87
C SER A 94 7.15 1.49 5.26
N PHE A 95 6.16 1.06 6.04
CA PHE A 95 5.09 0.16 5.57
C PHE A 95 4.26 0.82 4.46
N TYR A 96 3.92 2.11 4.61
CA TYR A 96 3.24 2.86 3.56
C TYR A 96 4.05 2.87 2.25
N ALA A 97 5.37 3.12 2.34
CA ALA A 97 6.25 3.13 1.18
C ALA A 97 6.38 1.76 0.51
N VAL A 98 6.57 0.70 1.29
CA VAL A 98 6.66 -0.68 0.79
C VAL A 98 5.36 -1.07 0.08
N SER A 99 4.22 -0.84 0.72
CA SER A 99 2.89 -1.09 0.13
C SER A 99 2.72 -0.39 -1.22
N LYS A 100 3.10 0.89 -1.33
CA LYS A 100 2.98 1.68 -2.57
C LYS A 100 3.91 1.17 -3.66
N ILE A 101 5.16 0.86 -3.33
CA ILE A 101 6.13 0.28 -4.27
C ILE A 101 5.60 -1.03 -4.84
N LEU A 102 5.06 -1.92 -3.99
CA LEU A 102 4.51 -3.20 -4.43
C LEU A 102 3.27 -3.03 -5.31
N ILE A 103 2.38 -2.08 -4.99
CA ILE A 103 1.21 -1.77 -5.81
C ILE A 103 1.63 -1.25 -7.18
N TYR A 104 2.57 -0.31 -7.24
CA TYR A 104 3.05 0.23 -8.52
C TYR A 104 3.81 -0.81 -9.35
N ALA A 105 4.60 -1.68 -8.71
CA ALA A 105 5.21 -2.81 -9.37
C ALA A 105 4.15 -3.75 -9.98
N PHE A 106 3.07 -4.05 -9.24
CA PHE A 106 1.95 -4.85 -9.73
C PHE A 106 1.23 -4.19 -10.93
N LEU A 107 0.91 -2.90 -10.83
CA LEU A 107 0.24 -2.17 -11.91
C LEU A 107 1.11 -2.08 -13.16
N SER A 108 2.41 -1.84 -13.00
CA SER A 108 3.35 -1.77 -14.13
C SER A 108 3.45 -3.09 -14.90
N GLU A 109 3.44 -4.23 -14.20
CA GLU A 109 3.41 -5.56 -14.81
C GLU A 109 2.11 -5.78 -15.60
N LYS A 110 0.97 -5.37 -15.05
CA LYS A 110 -0.34 -5.49 -15.72
C LYS A 110 -0.39 -4.66 -16.99
N VAL A 111 0.11 -3.44 -16.91
CA VAL A 111 0.23 -2.52 -18.04
C VAL A 111 1.15 -3.11 -19.12
N TYR A 112 2.29 -3.68 -18.73
CA TYR A 112 3.19 -4.37 -19.65
C TYR A 112 2.52 -5.52 -20.40
N ILE A 113 1.78 -6.37 -19.69
CA ILE A 113 1.06 -7.50 -20.29
C ILE A 113 0.03 -7.02 -21.31
N VAL A 114 -0.73 -5.97 -21.00
CA VAL A 114 -1.74 -5.38 -21.91
C VAL A 114 -1.08 -4.83 -23.18
N TRP A 115 0.01 -4.07 -23.03
CA TRP A 115 0.65 -3.41 -24.18
C TRP A 115 1.44 -4.37 -25.08
N THR A 116 1.95 -5.46 -24.52
CA THR A 116 2.73 -6.46 -25.28
C THR A 116 1.84 -7.50 -25.97
N GLY A 117 0.51 -7.43 -25.79
CA GLY A 117 -0.45 -8.26 -26.53
C GLY A 117 -0.24 -9.77 -26.38
N GLY A 118 0.37 -10.21 -25.28
CA GLY A 118 0.72 -11.61 -25.03
C GLY A 118 2.00 -12.11 -25.72
N ASN A 119 2.69 -11.30 -26.54
CA ASN A 119 3.95 -11.72 -27.15
C ASN A 119 5.10 -11.62 -26.12
N GLN A 120 5.63 -12.76 -25.68
CA GLN A 120 6.66 -12.89 -24.64
C GLN A 120 8.03 -12.40 -25.14
N ALA A 121 8.18 -11.12 -25.48
CA ALA A 121 9.50 -10.54 -25.69
C ALA A 121 10.22 -10.41 -24.33
N SER A 122 11.52 -10.75 -24.33
CA SER A 122 12.36 -10.98 -23.15
C SER A 122 12.16 -9.99 -21.99
N ARG A 123 11.74 -10.58 -20.86
CA ARG A 123 11.33 -9.98 -19.57
C ARG A 123 12.39 -9.10 -18.90
N HIS A 124 13.64 -9.18 -19.33
CA HIS A 124 14.80 -8.49 -18.73
C HIS A 124 15.39 -7.37 -19.59
N LYS A 125 14.97 -7.18 -20.85
CA LYS A 125 15.65 -6.27 -21.80
C LYS A 125 14.85 -5.02 -22.21
N THR A 126 13.59 -4.91 -21.80
CA THR A 126 12.65 -3.94 -22.35
C THR A 126 12.13 -3.01 -21.25
N LYS A 127 11.89 -1.73 -21.60
CA LYS A 127 11.33 -0.54 -20.89
C LYS A 127 10.75 -0.70 -19.45
N VAL A 128 10.22 -1.86 -19.07
CA VAL A 128 9.75 -2.24 -17.73
C VAL A 128 10.82 -2.09 -16.65
N TYR A 129 12.07 -2.54 -16.86
CA TYR A 129 13.11 -2.36 -15.84
C TYR A 129 13.43 -0.89 -15.62
N ARG A 130 13.41 -0.10 -16.71
CA ARG A 130 13.61 1.36 -16.65
C ARG A 130 12.44 2.06 -15.95
N LEU A 131 11.21 1.58 -16.15
CA LEU A 131 10.02 2.08 -15.47
C LEU A 131 10.02 1.72 -13.98
N CYS A 132 10.33 0.47 -13.63
CA CYS A 132 10.52 0.05 -12.23
C CYS A 132 11.62 0.86 -11.56
N ALA A 133 12.78 1.02 -12.21
CA ALA A 133 13.88 1.82 -11.69
C ALA A 133 13.49 3.31 -11.54
N PHE A 134 12.77 3.88 -12.50
CA PHE A 134 12.30 5.27 -12.43
C PHE A 134 11.28 5.47 -11.30
N VAL A 135 10.30 4.57 -11.17
CA VAL A 135 9.30 4.60 -10.10
C VAL A 135 9.97 4.42 -8.74
N LEU A 136 10.86 3.44 -8.59
CA LEU A 136 11.61 3.20 -7.36
C LEU A 136 12.49 4.41 -7.00
N LEU A 137 13.16 5.02 -7.97
CA LEU A 137 14.01 6.18 -7.73
C LEU A 137 13.20 7.40 -7.28
N GLY A 138 12.09 7.69 -7.97
CA GLY A 138 11.19 8.78 -7.58
C GLY A 138 10.55 8.54 -6.21
N TYR A 139 10.13 7.30 -5.94
CA TYR A 139 9.54 6.94 -4.65
C TYR A 139 10.57 6.96 -3.52
N PHE A 140 11.83 6.60 -3.78
CA PHE A 140 12.92 6.72 -2.82
C PHE A 140 13.17 8.18 -2.45
N ALA A 141 13.15 9.10 -3.42
CA ALA A 141 13.25 10.54 -3.16
C ALA A 141 12.10 11.06 -2.28
N ILE A 142 10.86 10.63 -2.56
CA ILE A 142 9.70 10.97 -1.73
C ILE A 142 9.82 10.35 -0.33
N GLY A 143 10.31 9.11 -0.21
CA GLY A 143 10.57 8.45 1.07
C GLY A 143 11.56 9.23 1.93
N ILE A 144 12.67 9.72 1.35
CA ILE A 144 13.60 10.62 2.03
C ILE A 144 12.88 11.91 2.48
N LEU A 145 12.05 12.48 1.62
CA LEU A 145 11.28 13.69 1.96
C LEU A 145 10.30 13.45 3.11
N MET A 146 9.67 12.27 3.20
CA MET A 146 8.79 11.90 4.32
C MET A 146 9.57 11.74 5.62
N VAL A 147 10.77 11.14 5.56
CA VAL A 147 11.67 11.05 6.72
C VAL A 147 12.09 12.45 7.18
N LEU A 148 12.53 13.32 6.28
CA LEU A 148 12.90 14.69 6.66
C LEU A 148 11.70 15.54 7.11
N GLY A 149 10.52 15.25 6.56
CA GLY A 149 9.26 15.92 6.84
C GLY A 149 8.49 15.36 8.03
N ASN A 150 9.03 14.40 8.77
CA ASN A 150 8.36 13.84 9.93
C ASN A 150 8.16 14.91 11.02
N ALA A 151 6.95 14.97 11.59
CA ALA A 151 6.64 15.77 12.76
C ALA A 151 6.08 14.85 13.84
N HIS A 152 6.82 14.65 14.92
CA HIS A 152 6.35 13.94 16.09
C HIS A 152 6.52 14.86 17.30
N THR A 153 5.42 15.15 17.98
CA THR A 153 5.42 16.00 19.17
C THR A 153 4.65 15.31 20.28
N ILE A 154 5.25 15.24 21.46
CA ILE A 154 4.58 14.74 22.66
C ILE A 154 3.77 15.91 23.23
N ARG A 155 2.45 15.73 23.35
CA ARG A 155 1.58 16.73 23.96
C ARG A 155 1.80 16.76 25.48
N ALA A 156 1.42 17.86 26.14
CA ALA A 156 1.54 18.02 27.59
C ALA A 156 0.87 16.87 28.38
N ASP A 157 -0.14 16.25 27.80
CA ASP A 157 -0.91 15.13 28.37
C ASP A 157 -0.20 13.77 28.21
N GLY A 158 1.04 13.75 27.73
CA GLY A 158 1.83 12.53 27.53
C GLY A 158 1.47 11.71 26.28
N VAL A 159 0.55 12.20 25.44
CA VAL A 159 0.15 11.54 24.19
C VAL A 159 1.07 11.94 23.04
N CYS A 160 1.61 10.96 22.33
CA CYS A 160 2.38 11.16 21.11
C CYS A 160 1.46 11.52 19.94
N VAL A 161 1.64 12.72 19.40
CA VAL A 161 0.95 13.16 18.17
C VAL A 161 1.92 13.01 17.00
N ILE A 162 1.54 12.16 16.06
CA ILE A 162 2.32 11.84 14.87
C ILE A 162 1.71 12.55 13.67
N GLY A 163 2.53 13.23 12.88
CA GLY A 163 2.10 13.92 11.68
C GLY A 163 3.22 14.06 10.66
N LEU A 164 2.83 14.53 9.48
CA LEU A 164 3.76 14.83 8.39
C LEU A 164 3.58 16.30 8.00
N LYS A 165 4.70 17.02 7.86
CA LYS A 165 4.67 18.43 7.46
C LYS A 165 4.08 18.56 6.05
N ALA A 166 3.33 19.64 5.81
CA ALA A 166 2.72 19.91 4.50
C ALA A 166 3.73 19.86 3.34
N PHE A 167 4.98 20.29 3.58
CA PHE A 167 6.07 20.22 2.60
C PHE A 167 6.39 18.79 2.13
N ALA A 168 6.18 17.75 2.95
CA ALA A 168 6.36 16.35 2.53
C ALA A 168 5.04 15.72 2.04
N THR A 169 3.92 16.10 2.64
CA THR A 169 2.59 15.59 2.27
C THR A 169 2.16 16.03 0.87
N ILE A 170 2.39 17.30 0.50
CA ILE A 170 1.96 17.83 -0.80
C ILE A 170 2.69 17.12 -1.96
N PRO A 171 4.03 17.01 -1.99
CA PRO A 171 4.74 16.29 -3.04
C PRO A 171 4.38 14.81 -3.08
N LEU A 172 4.17 14.18 -1.93
CA LEU A 172 3.74 12.79 -1.85
C LEU A 172 2.39 12.58 -2.58
N ILE A 173 1.37 13.35 -2.21
CA ILE A 173 0.04 13.23 -2.80
C ILE A 173 0.09 13.57 -4.29
N ALA A 174 0.82 14.63 -4.66
CA ALA A 174 0.97 15.02 -6.06
C ALA A 174 1.64 13.93 -6.90
N TYR A 175 2.70 13.30 -6.37
CA TYR A 175 3.39 12.20 -7.04
C TYR A 175 2.51 10.95 -7.17
N ASP A 176 1.84 10.56 -6.08
CA ASP A 176 0.90 9.45 -6.06
C ASP A 176 -0.23 9.64 -7.07
N LEU A 177 -0.82 10.85 -7.12
CA LEU A 177 -1.88 11.18 -8.06
C LEU A 177 -1.37 11.14 -9.50
N SER A 178 -0.22 11.75 -9.77
CA SER A 178 0.39 11.79 -11.11
C SER A 178 0.69 10.38 -11.62
N LEU A 179 1.27 9.50 -10.79
CA LEU A 179 1.55 8.11 -11.16
C LEU A 179 0.27 7.32 -11.40
N ASN A 180 -0.75 7.47 -10.56
CA ASN A 180 -2.02 6.77 -10.73
C ASN A 180 -2.74 7.21 -12.00
N ILE A 181 -2.76 8.51 -12.31
CA ILE A 181 -3.33 9.04 -13.56
C ILE A 181 -2.54 8.49 -14.75
N PHE A 182 -1.20 8.54 -14.70
CA PHE A 182 -0.35 8.03 -15.77
C PHE A 182 -0.57 6.54 -16.05
N LEU A 183 -0.55 5.70 -15.00
CA LEU A 183 -0.77 4.26 -15.12
C LEU A 183 -2.19 3.94 -15.61
N THR A 184 -3.19 4.66 -15.11
CA THR A 184 -4.59 4.51 -15.54
C THR A 184 -4.76 4.89 -17.00
N ALA A 185 -4.16 6.00 -17.44
CA ALA A 185 -4.16 6.41 -18.84
C ALA A 185 -3.49 5.35 -19.72
N MET A 186 -2.34 4.81 -19.28
CA MET A 186 -1.63 3.76 -20.02
C MET A 186 -2.42 2.44 -20.07
N PHE A 187 -3.28 2.15 -19.09
CA PHE A 187 -4.21 1.03 -19.12
C PHE A 187 -5.43 1.29 -20.02
N MET A 188 -6.01 2.49 -19.95
CA MET A 188 -7.21 2.86 -20.71
C MET A 188 -6.92 3.15 -22.19
N CYS A 189 -5.78 3.74 -22.56
CA CYS A 189 -5.42 4.03 -23.94
C CYS A 189 -5.50 2.82 -24.88
N PRO A 190 -4.89 1.66 -24.60
CA PRO A 190 -4.99 0.49 -25.47
C PRO A 190 -6.42 -0.02 -25.54
N LEU A 191 -7.17 -0.03 -24.43
CA LEU A 191 -8.58 -0.42 -24.43
C LEU A 191 -9.42 0.53 -25.30
N TRP A 192 -9.18 1.84 -25.23
CA TRP A 192 -9.89 2.83 -26.04
C TRP A 192 -9.51 2.77 -27.51
N ILE A 193 -8.26 2.43 -27.85
CA ILE A 193 -7.80 2.27 -29.23
C ILE A 193 -8.28 0.94 -29.83
N LEU A 194 -8.43 -0.11 -29.02
CA LEU A 194 -9.00 -1.40 -29.42
C LEU A 194 -10.55 -1.37 -29.50
N HIS A 195 -11.22 -0.52 -28.72
CA HIS A 195 -12.68 -0.41 -28.73
C HIS A 195 -13.31 0.03 -30.08
N PRO A 196 -12.68 0.89 -30.93
CA PRO A 196 -13.19 1.18 -32.28
C PRO A 196 -12.70 0.20 -33.37
N ILE A 197 -11.88 -0.81 -33.05
CA ILE A 197 -11.36 -1.80 -34.02
C ILE A 197 -11.99 -3.17 -33.69
N SER A 198 -12.97 -3.74 -34.40
CA SER A 198 -13.56 -3.47 -35.69
C SER A 198 -14.84 -4.33 -35.81
N PRO A 199 -15.82 -3.96 -36.65
CA PRO A 199 -16.98 -4.82 -36.97
C PRO A 199 -16.59 -6.22 -37.51
N ARG A 200 -15.32 -6.46 -37.87
CA ARG A 200 -14.81 -7.78 -38.28
C ARG A 200 -14.72 -8.77 -37.12
N LEU A 201 -14.33 -8.36 -35.91
CA LEU A 201 -14.34 -9.27 -34.75
C LEU A 201 -15.78 -9.64 -34.36
N ARG A 202 -16.72 -8.71 -34.52
CA ARG A 202 -18.16 -8.94 -34.35
C ARG A 202 -18.70 -9.95 -35.38
N SER A 203 -18.18 -9.96 -36.61
CA SER A 203 -18.52 -10.98 -37.61
C SER A 203 -17.91 -12.36 -37.33
N VAL A 204 -16.73 -12.42 -36.69
CA VAL A 204 -16.11 -13.71 -36.30
C VAL A 204 -16.85 -14.31 -35.10
N ALA A 205 -17.22 -13.50 -34.11
CA ALA A 205 -18.05 -13.94 -32.98
C ALA A 205 -19.45 -14.42 -33.42
N LYS A 206 -20.07 -13.78 -34.43
CA LYS A 206 -21.36 -14.21 -34.99
C LYS A 206 -21.31 -15.51 -35.81
N ARG A 207 -20.12 -15.95 -36.22
CA ARG A 207 -19.94 -17.17 -37.05
C ARG A 207 -19.62 -18.41 -36.22
N THR A 208 -19.44 -18.23 -34.92
CA THR A 208 -19.06 -19.29 -33.96
C THR A 208 -20.16 -19.56 -32.92
N LEU A 209 -21.28 -18.84 -33.03
CA LEU A 209 -22.60 -19.18 -32.47
C LEU A 209 -23.50 -19.63 -33.63
#